data_AF-A0A2V6FXV0-F1
#
_entry.id   AF-A0A2V6FXV0-F1
#
_cell.length_a   1.000
_cell.length_b   1.000
_cell.length_c   1.000
_cell.angle_alpha   90.00
_cell.angle_beta   90.00
_cell.angle_gamma   90.00
#
_symmetry.space_group_name_H-M   'P 1'
#
loop_
_entity.id
_entity.type
_entity.pdbx_description
1 polymer ?
#
loop_
_entity_poly.entity_id
_entity_poly.type
_entity_poly.pdbx_seq_one_letter_code
_entity_poly.pdbx_strand_id
1 'polypeptide(L)'
;MSEPALHITPEEFAQLQRRFSELKHSINNALAVMMALSEMSQRRPDYSEKLATTVLSKAPQIVSGLQEFTQALNEKAGANQGVAGEAK
;
A
#
# COMPACT_ATOMS: atom_id res chain seq x y z
N MET A 1 -23.84 -23.55 -16.89
CA MET A 1 -22.81 -22.72 -17.54
C MET A 1 -21.68 -22.62 -16.54
N SER A 2 -20.53 -23.22 -16.81
CA SER A 2 -19.41 -23.26 -15.86
C SER A 2 -18.77 -21.87 -15.78
N GLU A 3 -18.75 -21.29 -14.58
CA GLU A 3 -17.96 -20.08 -14.31
C GLU A 3 -16.50 -20.34 -14.72
N PRO A 4 -15.86 -19.44 -15.50
CA PRO A 4 -14.44 -19.58 -15.79
C PRO A 4 -13.70 -19.42 -14.48
N ALA A 5 -13.14 -20.52 -13.97
CA ALA A 5 -12.27 -20.50 -12.81
C ALA A 5 -11.10 -19.53 -13.11
N LEU A 6 -11.07 -18.42 -12.37
CA LEU A 6 -10.01 -17.43 -12.43
C LEU A 6 -8.72 -18.06 -11.86
N HIS A 7 -7.89 -18.58 -12.74
CA HIS A 7 -6.60 -19.16 -12.37
C HIS A 7 -5.50 -18.11 -12.52
N ILE A 8 -5.11 -17.49 -11.41
CA ILE A 8 -3.86 -16.73 -11.33
C ILE A 8 -2.72 -17.72 -11.60
N THR A 9 -1.87 -17.47 -12.59
CA THR A 9 -0.75 -18.38 -12.87
C THR A 9 0.33 -18.26 -11.77
N PRO A 10 1.17 -19.30 -11.57
CA PRO A 10 2.28 -19.22 -10.63
C PRO A 10 3.21 -18.02 -10.86
N GLU A 11 3.43 -17.66 -12.13
CA GLU A 11 4.26 -16.51 -12.53
C GLU A 11 3.61 -15.17 -12.14
N GLU A 12 2.29 -15.05 -12.34
CA GLU A 12 1.53 -13.86 -11.94
C GLU A 12 1.48 -13.70 -10.42
N PHE A 13 1.32 -14.80 -9.70
CA PHE A 13 1.38 -14.82 -8.25
C PHE A 13 2.78 -14.41 -7.74
N ALA A 14 3.84 -14.93 -8.35
CA ALA A 14 5.22 -14.55 -8.00
C ALA A 14 5.48 -13.06 -8.23
N GLN A 15 4.92 -12.48 -9.31
CA GLN A 15 5.00 -11.03 -9.56
C GLN A 15 4.23 -10.21 -8.51
N LEU A 16 3.02 -10.63 -8.15
CA LEU A 16 2.24 -9.99 -7.07
C LEU A 16 3.00 -10.04 -5.74
N GLN A 17 3.57 -11.19 -5.39
CA GLN A 17 4.35 -11.35 -4.16
C GLN A 17 5.59 -10.45 -4.14
N ARG A 18 6.27 -10.30 -5.28
CA ARG A 18 7.40 -9.38 -5.41
C ARG A 18 6.98 -7.93 -5.20
N ARG A 19 5.92 -7.48 -5.89
CA ARG A 19 5.37 -6.13 -5.73
C ARG A 19 4.96 -5.85 -4.28
N PHE A 20 4.31 -6.81 -3.63
CA PHE A 20 3.95 -6.69 -2.21
C PHE A 20 5.19 -6.55 -1.32
N SER A 21 6.23 -7.33 -1.58
CA SER A 21 7.47 -7.28 -0.79
C SER A 21 8.17 -5.92 -0.92
N GLU A 22 8.21 -5.36 -2.14
CA GLU A 22 8.74 -4.03 -2.42
C GLU A 22 7.91 -2.94 -1.72
N LEU A 23 6.57 -3.01 -1.81
CA LEU A 23 5.67 -2.10 -1.10
C LEU A 23 5.87 -2.16 0.41
N LYS A 24 5.89 -3.37 0.99
CA LYS A 24 6.14 -3.58 2.42
C LYS A 24 7.46 -2.96 2.86
N HIS A 25 8.52 -3.12 2.07
CA HIS A 25 9.82 -2.51 2.37
C HIS A 25 9.75 -0.98 2.37
N SER A 26 9.10 -0.39 1.36
CA SER A 26 8.90 1.06 1.26
C SER A 26 8.14 1.62 2.48
N ILE A 27 7.04 0.96 2.88
CA ILE A 27 6.25 1.32 4.06
C ILE A 27 7.10 1.25 5.32
N ASN A 28 7.81 0.14 5.54
CA ASN A 28 8.66 -0.03 6.72
C ASN A 28 9.75 1.04 6.81
N ASN A 29 10.35 1.42 5.68
CA ASN A 29 11.33 2.49 5.64
C ASN A 29 10.71 3.85 6.03
N ALA A 30 9.55 4.19 5.45
CA ALA A 30 8.84 5.42 5.80
C ALA A 30 8.49 5.47 7.31
N LEU A 31 7.97 4.37 7.86
CA LEU A 31 7.63 4.26 9.27
C LEU A 31 8.87 4.36 10.17
N ALA A 32 10.00 3.74 9.80
CA ALA A 32 11.24 3.84 10.55
C ALA A 32 11.73 5.29 10.65
N VAL A 33 11.66 6.05 9.56
CA VAL A 33 12.02 7.48 9.56
C VAL A 33 11.07 8.29 10.45
N MET A 34 9.75 8.04 10.36
CA MET A 34 8.77 8.72 11.21
C MET A 34 8.99 8.41 12.70
N MET A 35 9.27 7.15 13.05
CA MET A 35 9.56 6.73 14.43
C MET A 35 10.83 7.41 14.94
N ALA A 36 11.91 7.40 14.16
CA ALA A 36 13.15 8.08 14.53
C ALA A 36 12.94 9.59 14.75
N LEU A 37 12.19 10.26 13.85
CA LEU A 37 11.87 11.68 14.01
C LEU A 37 10.97 11.94 15.22
N SER A 38 10.03 11.04 15.53
CA SER A 38 9.21 11.10 16.73
C SER A 38 10.07 11.04 18.00
N GLU A 39 10.96 10.04 18.10
CA GLU A 39 11.89 9.91 19.24
C GLU A 39 12.87 11.10 19.36
N MET A 40 13.32 11.66 18.24
CA MET A 40 14.15 12.86 18.22
C MET A 40 13.36 14.08 18.69
N SER A 41 12.11 14.24 18.25
CA SER A 41 11.24 15.38 18.59
C SER A 41 10.93 15.45 20.09
N GLN A 42 10.84 14.29 20.77
CA GLN A 42 10.67 14.23 22.23
C GLN A 42 11.86 14.81 22.99
N ARG A 43 13.08 14.72 22.43
CA ARG A 43 14.32 15.21 23.07
C ARG A 43 14.70 16.61 22.58
N ARG A 44 14.36 16.93 21.34
CA ARG A 44 14.68 18.19 20.65
C ARG A 44 13.43 18.64 19.87
N PRO A 45 12.63 19.57 20.43
CA PRO A 45 11.39 20.03 19.80
C PRO A 45 11.53 20.50 18.36
N ASP A 46 12.71 20.99 17.96
CA ASP A 46 13.02 21.42 16.58
C ASP A 46 12.78 20.33 15.52
N TYR A 47 12.82 19.04 15.89
CA TYR A 47 12.52 17.95 14.96
C TYR A 47 11.02 17.74 14.71
N SER A 48 10.14 18.40 15.48
CA SER A 48 8.68 18.27 15.33
C SER A 48 8.19 18.77 13.97
N GLU A 49 8.77 19.85 13.46
CA GLU A 49 8.44 20.38 12.13
C GLU A 49 8.88 19.42 11.02
N LYS A 50 10.06 18.83 11.18
CA LYS A 50 10.57 17.82 10.24
C LYS A 50 9.73 16.55 10.27
N LEU A 51 9.27 16.13 11.46
CA LEU A 51 8.33 15.03 11.62
C LEU A 51 7.01 15.32 10.89
N ALA A 52 6.39 16.48 11.14
CA ALA A 52 5.14 16.88 10.50
C ALA A 52 5.25 16.89 8.96
N THR A 53 6.32 17.49 8.43
CA THR A 53 6.61 17.51 6.98
C THR A 53 6.80 16.10 6.42
N THR A 54 7.47 15.22 7.15
CA THR A 54 7.68 13.83 6.74
C THR A 54 6.36 13.05 6.74
N VAL A 55 5.50 13.23 7.73
CA VAL A 55 4.18 12.60 7.79
C VAL A 55 3.31 13.07 6.62
N LEU A 56 3.24 14.38 6.38
CA LEU A 56 2.45 14.97 5.29
C LEU A 56 2.90 14.49 3.90
N SER A 57 4.19 14.18 3.72
CA SER A 57 4.71 13.69 2.44
C SER A 57 4.62 12.17 2.28
N LYS A 58 4.93 11.39 3.33
CA LYS A 58 5.04 9.93 3.25
C LYS A 58 3.71 9.21 3.47
N ALA A 59 2.80 9.74 4.28
CA ALA A 59 1.51 9.09 4.50
C ALA A 59 0.68 8.96 3.21
N PRO A 60 0.57 9.99 2.35
CA PRO A 60 -0.10 9.84 1.05
C PRO A 60 0.58 8.81 0.12
N GLN A 61 1.92 8.72 0.15
CA GLN A 61 2.67 7.73 -0.65
C GLN A 61 2.37 6.29 -0.21
N ILE A 62 2.26 6.05 1.10
CA ILE A 62 1.86 4.74 1.64
C ILE A 62 0.46 4.37 1.16
N VAL A 63 -0.49 5.30 1.26
CA VAL A 63 -1.89 5.07 0.84
C VAL A 63 -1.96 4.79 -0.66
N SER A 64 -1.29 5.59 -1.50
CA SER A 64 -1.24 5.38 -2.96
C SER A 64 -0.69 4.00 -3.30
N GLY A 65 0.46 3.62 -2.71
CA GLY A 65 1.07 2.32 -2.97
C GLY A 65 0.19 1.14 -2.56
N LEU A 66 -0.55 1.26 -1.45
CA LEU A 66 -1.53 0.24 -1.04
C LEU A 66 -2.72 0.17 -2.01
N GLN A 67 -3.26 1.31 -2.43
CA GLN A 67 -4.37 1.37 -3.40
C GLN A 67 -3.97 0.76 -4.75
N GLU A 68 -2.80 1.12 -5.27
CA GLU A 68 -2.24 0.57 -6.51
C GLU A 68 -2.05 -0.94 -6.42
N PHE A 69 -1.54 -1.43 -5.30
CA PHE A 69 -1.39 -2.88 -5.09
C PHE A 69 -2.73 -3.60 -4.99
N THR A 70 -3.70 -3.07 -4.25
CA THR A 70 -5.05 -3.62 -4.14
C THR A 70 -5.75 -3.66 -5.50
N GLN A 71 -5.60 -2.62 -6.31
CA GLN A 71 -6.14 -2.60 -7.67
C GLN A 71 -5.49 -3.70 -8.52
N ALA A 72 -4.16 -3.80 -8.53
CA ALA A 72 -3.45 -4.83 -9.29
C ALA A 72 -3.83 -6.25 -8.84
N LEU A 73 -4.06 -6.45 -7.53
CA LEU A 73 -4.54 -7.72 -7.00
C LEU A 73 -5.96 -8.04 -7.47
N ASN A 74 -6.89 -7.07 -7.41
CA ASN A 74 -8.28 -7.24 -7.82
C ASN A 74 -8.41 -7.50 -9.32
N GLU A 75 -7.60 -6.84 -10.15
CA GLU A 75 -7.51 -7.10 -11.59
C GLU A 75 -7.09 -8.54 -11.88
N LYS A 76 -6.13 -9.09 -11.11
CA LYS A 76 -5.68 -10.48 -11.25
C LYS A 76 -6.66 -11.49 -10.66
N ALA A 77 -7.37 -11.13 -9.60
CA ALA A 77 -8.40 -11.95 -9.00
C ALA A 77 -9.74 -11.91 -9.75
N GLY A 78 -9.86 -11.14 -10.83
CA GLY A 78 -11.10 -10.99 -11.61
C GLY A 78 -12.21 -10.24 -10.89
N ALA A 79 -11.91 -9.51 -9.81
CA ALA A 79 -12.88 -8.82 -8.95
C ALA A 79 -13.49 -7.55 -9.58
N ASN A 80 -13.50 -7.43 -10.91
CA ASN A 80 -14.12 -6.33 -11.64
C ASN A 80 -15.40 -6.73 -12.41
N GLN A 81 -16.02 -7.86 -12.04
CA GLN A 81 -17.40 -8.15 -12.43
C GLN A 81 -18.33 -7.99 -11.21
N GLY A 82 -18.90 -6.79 -11.07
CA GLY A 82 -20.09 -6.58 -10.23
C GLY A 82 -19.89 -5.75 -8.96
N VAL A 83 -19.53 -4.46 -9.08
CA VAL A 83 -20.17 -3.43 -8.24
C VAL A 83 -20.50 -2.20 -9.09
N ALA A 84 -21.17 -2.45 -10.21
CA ALA A 84 -22.00 -1.44 -10.87
C ALA A 84 -23.45 -1.74 -10.48
N GLY A 85 -23.93 -1.05 -9.43
CA GLY A 85 -25.35 -0.90 -9.12
C GLY A 85 -26.02 -2.00 -8.29
N GLU A 86 -26.36 -1.64 -7.05
CA GLU A 86 -27.64 -1.91 -6.36
C GLU A 86 -27.64 -1.02 -5.10
N ALA A 87 -28.14 0.22 -5.22
CA ALA A 87 -29.52 0.62 -4.91
C ALA A 87 -29.85 0.63 -3.41
N LYS A 88 -29.74 1.80 -2.76
CA LYS A 88 -30.90 2.66 -2.44
C LYS A 88 -30.44 4.02 -1.89
#